data_AF-A0A349KHW8-F1
#
_entry.id   AF-A0A349KHW8-F1
#
_cell.length_a   1.000
_cell.length_b   1.000
_cell.length_c   1.000
_cell.angle_alpha   90.00
_cell.angle_beta   90.00
_cell.angle_gamma   90.00
#
_symmetry.space_group_name_H-M   'P 1'
#
loop_
_entity.id
_entity.type
_entity.pdbx_description
1 polymer ?
#
loop_
_entity_poly.entity_id
_entity_poly.type
_entity_poly.pdbx_seq_one_letter_code
_entity_poly.pdbx_strand_id
1 'polypeptide(L)' 'DHITSGIGAAMIGWYGCAMLCYVTPKEHLGLPNKQDVKEGLMAYTIAAHAANLAKGHPGAQLRDNALSKARF' A
#
# COMPACT_ATOMS: atom_id res chain seq x y z
N ASP A 1 0.36 -13.65 -1.45
CA ASP A 1 -0.92 -12.96 -1.13
C ASP A 1 -0.83 -11.45 -0.86
N HIS A 2 0.21 -10.77 -1.33
CA HIS A 2 0.37 -9.32 -1.14
C HIS A 2 -0.71 -8.47 -1.85
N ILE A 3 -1.26 -8.93 -2.98
CA ILE A 3 -2.33 -8.23 -3.72
C ILE A 3 -3.68 -8.39 -3.01
N THR A 4 -4.08 -9.62 -2.71
CA THR A 4 -5.38 -9.94 -2.07
C THR A 4 -5.49 -9.21 -0.72
N SER A 5 -4.45 -9.29 0.09
CA SER A 5 -4.39 -8.58 1.37
C SER A 5 -4.26 -7.06 1.20
N GLY A 6 -3.54 -6.58 0.17
CA GLY A 6 -3.41 -5.15 -0.13
C GLY A 6 -4.74 -4.43 -0.39
N ILE A 7 -5.71 -5.12 -1.01
CA ILE A 7 -7.08 -4.60 -1.20
C ILE A 7 -7.75 -4.35 0.15
N GLY A 8 -7.74 -5.37 1.02
CA GLY A 8 -8.30 -5.26 2.37
C GLY A 8 -7.57 -4.24 3.24
N ALA A 9 -6.24 -4.17 3.10
CA ALA A 9 -5.38 -3.24 3.81
C ALA A 9 -5.70 -1.77 3.46
N ALA A 10 -5.95 -1.46 2.17
CA ALA A 10 -6.39 -0.14 1.75
C ALA A 10 -7.77 0.23 2.33
N MET A 11 -8.72 -0.72 2.31
CA MET A 11 -10.06 -0.52 2.85
C MET A 11 -10.06 -0.30 4.37
N ILE A 12 -9.39 -1.17 5.13
CA ILE A 12 -9.36 -1.03 6.60
C ILE A 12 -8.48 0.15 7.04
N GLY A 13 -7.46 0.50 6.27
CA GLY A 13 -6.68 1.72 6.44
C GLY A 13 -7.56 2.96 6.28
N TRP A 14 -8.42 3.00 5.24
CA TRP A 14 -9.40 4.06 5.06
C TRP A 14 -10.35 4.16 6.25
N TYR A 15 -10.82 3.03 6.78
CA TYR A 15 -11.69 2.97 7.96
C TYR A 15 -10.98 3.24 9.30
N GLY A 16 -9.68 3.56 9.29
CA GLY A 16 -8.98 4.08 10.46
C GLY A 16 -7.94 3.16 11.09
N CYS A 17 -7.60 2.03 10.46
CA CYS A 17 -6.47 1.22 10.91
C CYS A 17 -5.17 2.04 10.85
N ALA A 18 -4.44 2.10 11.96
CA ALA A 18 -3.25 2.95 12.10
C ALA A 18 -1.95 2.28 11.61
N MET A 19 -1.90 0.94 11.52
CA MET A 19 -0.72 0.20 11.09
C MET A 19 -1.15 -1.04 10.29
N LEU A 20 -0.55 -1.23 9.12
CA LEU A 20 -0.80 -2.37 8.25
C LEU A 20 0.47 -3.24 8.21
N CYS A 21 0.39 -4.46 8.75
CA CYS A 21 1.47 -5.43 8.60
C CYS A 21 1.44 -5.97 7.17
N TYR A 22 2.56 -5.84 6.45
CA TYR A 22 2.67 -6.28 5.08
C TYR A 22 2.61 -7.81 4.92
N VAL A 23 2.17 -8.23 3.74
CA VAL A 23 2.13 -9.63 3.30
C VAL A 23 2.98 -9.73 2.04
N THR A 24 3.74 -10.81 1.90
CA THR A 24 4.62 -11.03 0.74
C THR A 24 3.94 -11.87 -0.36
N PRO A 25 4.50 -11.96 -1.59
CA PRO A 25 4.04 -12.93 -2.58
C PRO A 25 4.05 -14.37 -2.06
N LYS A 26 5.04 -14.74 -1.23
CA LYS A 26 5.24 -16.09 -0.70
C LYS A 26 4.48 -16.43 0.57
N GLU A 27 3.57 -15.56 1.03
CA GLU A 27 2.67 -15.92 2.11
C GLU A 27 1.99 -17.27 1.83
N HIS A 28 1.91 -18.13 2.85
CA HIS A 28 1.43 -19.52 2.76
C HIS A 28 2.27 -20.49 1.92
N LEU A 29 3.36 -20.05 1.27
CA LEU A 29 4.19 -20.89 0.40
C LEU A 29 5.60 -21.13 0.95
N GLY A 30 6.17 -20.18 1.69
CA GLY A 30 7.48 -20.34 2.32
C GLY A 30 8.15 -19.01 2.68
N LEU A 31 9.42 -19.08 3.08
CA LEU A 31 10.17 -17.88 3.47
C LEU A 31 10.42 -16.95 2.27
N PRO A 32 10.18 -15.63 2.41
CA PRO A 32 10.40 -14.65 1.35
C PRO A 32 11.90 -14.42 1.11
N ASN A 33 12.26 -14.16 -0.14
CA ASN A 33 13.57 -13.64 -0.49
C ASN A 33 13.56 -12.08 -0.51
N LYS A 34 14.70 -11.46 -0.82
CA LYS A 34 14.84 -9.99 -0.87
C LYS A 34 13.84 -9.30 -1.81
N GLN A 35 13.53 -9.93 -2.94
CA GLN A 35 12.59 -9.39 -3.93
C GLN A 35 11.14 -9.50 -3.42
N ASP A 36 10.78 -10.65 -2.83
CA ASP A 36 9.47 -10.86 -2.21
C ASP A 36 9.18 -9.83 -1.10
N VAL A 37 10.21 -9.51 -0.29
CA VAL A 37 10.12 -8.48 0.75
C VAL A 37 9.86 -7.10 0.13
N LYS A 38 10.61 -6.73 -0.91
CA LYS A 38 10.44 -5.45 -1.60
C LYS A 38 9.05 -5.32 -2.21
N GLU A 39 8.53 -6.38 -2.82
CA GLU A 39 7.19 -6.39 -3.43
C GLU A 39 6.10 -6.21 -2.39
N GLY A 40 6.16 -6.94 -1.27
CA GLY A 40 5.22 -6.76 -0.17
C GLY A 40 5.24 -5.33 0.40
N LEU A 41 6.44 -4.76 0.60
CA LEU A 41 6.60 -3.39 1.10
C LEU A 41 6.00 -2.36 0.13
N MET A 42 6.24 -2.50 -1.17
CA MET A 42 5.69 -1.59 -2.17
C MET A 42 4.17 -1.69 -2.26
N ALA A 43 3.61 -2.91 -2.23
CA ALA A 43 2.17 -3.14 -2.22
C ALA A 43 1.50 -2.45 -1.03
N TYR A 44 2.07 -2.59 0.17
CA TYR A 44 1.51 -1.97 1.37
C TYR A 44 1.76 -0.46 1.46
N THR A 45 2.83 0.05 0.84
CA THR A 45 3.05 1.49 0.70
C THR A 45 1.96 2.12 -0.19
N ILE A 46 1.58 1.43 -1.27
CA ILE A 46 0.48 1.87 -2.14
C ILE A 46 -0.85 1.79 -1.37
N ALA A 47 -1.13 0.69 -0.67
CA ALA A 47 -2.36 0.53 0.11
C ALA A 47 -2.50 1.61 1.20
N ALA A 48 -1.44 1.89 1.94
CA ALA A 48 -1.41 2.94 2.96
C ALA A 48 -1.61 4.34 2.36
N HIS A 49 -0.99 4.61 1.21
CA HIS A 49 -1.18 5.87 0.49
C HIS A 49 -2.63 6.03 -0.02
N ALA A 50 -3.20 4.97 -0.59
CA ALA A 50 -4.60 4.96 -1.03
C ALA A 50 -5.57 5.21 0.15
N ALA A 51 -5.31 4.59 1.31
CA ALA A 51 -6.05 4.86 2.53
C ALA A 51 -5.94 6.33 2.98
N ASN A 52 -4.73 6.92 2.93
CA ASN A 52 -4.53 8.33 3.28
C ASN A 52 -5.27 9.28 2.33
N LEU A 53 -5.28 8.98 1.02
CA LEU A 53 -6.06 9.73 0.04
C LEU A 53 -7.56 9.64 0.35
N ALA A 54 -8.09 8.43 0.59
CA ALA A 54 -9.51 8.22 0.88
C ALA A 54 -9.96 8.89 2.20
N LYS A 55 -9.07 9.01 3.18
CA LYS A 55 -9.29 9.76 4.43
C LYS A 55 -9.21 11.28 4.26
N GLY A 56 -8.74 11.78 3.11
CA GLY A 56 -8.44 13.19 2.93
C GLY A 56 -7.27 13.68 3.81
N HIS A 57 -6.29 12.81 4.10
CA HIS A 57 -5.15 13.19 4.94
C HIS A 57 -4.40 14.38 4.30
N PRO A 58 -4.14 15.47 5.07
CA PRO A 58 -3.37 16.60 4.58
C PRO A 58 -2.06 16.16 3.91
N GLY A 59 -1.85 16.62 2.67
CA GLY A 59 -0.63 16.37 1.90
C GLY A 59 -0.62 15.09 1.07
N ALA A 60 -1.53 14.13 1.27
CA ALA A 60 -1.55 12.89 0.50
C ALA A 60 -1.69 13.15 -1.01
N GLN A 61 -2.63 14.00 -1.39
CA GLN A 61 -2.93 14.31 -2.79
C GLN A 61 -1.82 15.10 -3.51
N LEU A 62 -0.91 15.77 -2.77
CA LEU A 62 0.18 16.53 -3.36
C LEU A 62 1.09 15.63 -4.20
N ARG A 63 1.35 14.41 -3.71
CA ARG A 63 2.17 13.42 -4.42
C ARG A 63 1.52 12.99 -5.75
N ASP A 64 0.23 12.67 -5.73
CA ASP A 64 -0.54 12.25 -6.89
C ASP A 64 -0.61 13.35 -7.95
N ASN A 65 -0.84 14.59 -7.51
CA ASN A 65 -0.90 15.74 -8.40
C ASN A 65 0.48 16.04 -9.03
N ALA A 66 1.56 15.96 -8.24
CA ALA A 66 2.92 16.16 -8.75
C ALA A 66 3.28 15.11 -9.82
N LEU A 67 2.97 13.83 -9.57
CA LEU A 67 3.20 12.77 -10.55
C LEU A 67 2.32 12.94 -11.80
N SER A 68 1.05 13.30 -11.62
CA SER A 68 0.12 13.54 -12.73
C SER A 68 0.59 14.71 -13.61
N LYS A 69 1.09 15.78 -13.00
CA LYS A 69 1.67 16.93 -13.70
C LYS A 69 2.97 16.58 -14.42
N ALA A 70 3.79 15.68 -13.88
CA ALA A 70 5.02 15.24 -14.56
C ALA A 70 4.74 14.29 -15.74
N ARG A 71 3.59 13.59 -15.73
CA ARG A 71 3.16 12.68 -16.79
C ARG A 71 2.55 13.42 -17.99
N PHE A 72 1.89 14.56 -17.75
CA PHE A 72 1.23 15.38 -18.77
C PHE A 72 2.20 16.43 -19.32
#